data_AF-A0A5C3MW12-F1
#
_entry.id   AF-A0A5C3MW12-F1
#
_cell.length_a   1.000
_cell.length_b   1.000
_cell.length_c   1.000
_cell.angle_alpha   90.00
_cell.angle_beta   90.00
_cell.angle_gamma   90.00
#
_symmetry.space_group_name_H-M   'P 1'
#
loop_
_entity.id
_entity.type
_entity.pdbx_description
1 polymer ?
#
loop_
_entity_poly.entity_id
_entity_poly.type
_entity_poly.pdbx_seq_one_letter_code
_entity_poly.pdbx_strand_id
1 'polypeptide(L)'
;MSGDAVTPFDQFQTLPSAFIPTALQVMKFSGHYRLLQQGLAFDWPGFRKAVFGYQGNKLLPITLPNDKISLQEADVSSMVEQIVNSMKDELNVAVSALDMDALRSAVAASSDTGHCECYIMFASRQPGTDEASFFSLMSTIELGRTVLGFYAVIDAMKLLVLKGFKDPTG
;
A
#
# COMPACT_ATOMS: atom_id res chain seq x y z
N MET A 1 -8.85 19.47 -22.51
CA MET A 1 -8.53 18.23 -21.77
C MET A 1 -7.15 18.44 -21.19
N SER A 2 -7.08 18.86 -19.93
CA SER A 2 -5.82 19.19 -19.26
C SER A 2 -5.32 17.94 -18.56
N GLY A 3 -4.09 17.53 -18.85
CA GLY A 3 -3.47 16.31 -18.34
C GLY A 3 -3.48 16.28 -16.82
N ASP A 4 -4.26 15.37 -16.26
CA ASP A 4 -4.02 14.84 -14.92
C ASP A 4 -2.67 14.13 -14.98
N ALA A 5 -1.59 14.84 -14.63
CA ALA A 5 -0.38 14.17 -14.21
C ALA A 5 -0.76 13.38 -12.95
N VAL A 6 -1.04 12.09 -13.10
CA VAL A 6 -1.34 11.21 -11.98
C VAL A 6 -0.03 11.08 -11.19
N THR A 7 0.15 11.91 -10.16
CA THR A 7 1.32 11.79 -9.27
C THR A 7 1.37 10.35 -8.75
N PRO A 8 2.44 9.59 -9.03
CA PRO A 8 2.56 8.23 -8.55
C PRO A 8 2.63 8.21 -7.02
N PHE A 9 2.16 7.12 -6.41
CA PHE A 9 2.36 6.87 -4.99
C PHE A 9 3.83 6.67 -4.70
N ASP A 10 4.34 7.39 -3.72
CA ASP A 10 5.74 7.36 -3.34
C ASP A 10 5.87 7.31 -1.80
N GLN A 11 7.11 7.32 -1.33
CA GLN A 11 7.47 7.26 0.07
C GLN A 11 6.97 8.47 0.84
N PHE A 12 6.75 8.28 2.14
CA PHE A 12 6.33 9.32 3.09
C PHE A 12 7.13 10.64 2.98
N GLN A 13 8.42 10.57 2.64
CA GLN A 13 9.32 11.72 2.57
C GLN A 13 9.00 12.69 1.43
N THR A 14 8.28 12.24 0.40
CA THR A 14 7.89 13.08 -0.74
C THR A 14 6.65 13.92 -0.44
N LEU A 15 5.97 13.66 0.68
CA LEU A 15 4.74 14.34 1.06
C LEU A 15 5.04 15.76 1.60
N PRO A 16 4.25 16.78 1.20
CA PRO A 16 4.35 18.12 1.76
C PRO A 16 4.27 18.12 3.29
N SER A 17 5.10 18.94 3.94
CA SER A 17 5.23 18.97 5.41
C SER A 17 3.92 19.26 6.15
N ALA A 18 3.01 20.01 5.52
CA ALA A 18 1.69 20.30 6.07
C ALA A 18 0.79 19.05 6.26
N PHE A 19 1.08 17.95 5.56
CA PHE A 19 0.34 16.69 5.67
C PHE A 19 0.98 15.68 6.58
N ILE A 20 2.27 15.84 6.93
CA ILE A 20 3.01 14.90 7.80
C ILE A 20 2.22 14.47 9.04
N PRO A 21 1.65 15.39 9.86
CA PRO A 21 0.89 14.97 11.05
C PRO A 21 -0.32 14.10 10.73
N THR A 22 -1.00 14.36 9.61
CA THR A 22 -2.18 13.60 9.19
C THR A 22 -1.77 12.23 8.60
N ALA A 23 -0.69 12.18 7.82
CA ALA A 23 -0.14 10.93 7.29
C ALA A 23 0.33 9.99 8.42
N LEU A 24 0.93 10.51 9.49
CA LEU A 24 1.28 9.71 10.67
C LEU A 24 0.04 9.09 11.34
N GLN A 25 -1.11 9.80 11.35
CA GLN A 25 -2.36 9.24 11.86
C GLN A 25 -2.89 8.11 10.97
N VAL A 26 -2.73 8.21 9.64
CA VAL A 26 -3.05 7.12 8.71
C VAL A 26 -2.15 5.92 8.97
N MET A 27 -0.84 6.12 9.14
CA MET A 27 0.09 5.03 9.44
C MET A 27 -0.24 4.35 10.77
N LYS A 28 -0.55 5.13 11.82
CA LYS A 28 -0.99 4.59 13.11
C LYS A 28 -2.28 3.78 12.96
N PHE A 29 -3.28 4.35 12.28
CA PHE A 29 -4.56 3.69 12.02
C PHE A 29 -4.38 2.35 11.30
N SER A 30 -3.62 2.32 10.20
CA SER A 30 -3.32 1.07 9.47
C SER A 30 -2.53 0.08 10.32
N GLY A 31 -1.64 0.56 11.20
CA GLY A 31 -0.81 -0.27 12.08
C GLY A 31 -1.61 -1.16 13.04
N HIS A 32 -2.83 -0.77 13.43
CA HIS A 32 -3.69 -1.57 14.32
C HIS A 32 -4.14 -2.90 13.72
N TYR A 33 -4.07 -3.03 12.40
CA TYR A 33 -4.51 -4.21 11.67
C TYR A 33 -3.37 -5.15 11.30
N ARG A 34 -2.13 -4.83 11.72
CA ARG A 34 -0.99 -5.74 11.58
C ARG A 34 -1.03 -6.81 12.67
N LEU A 35 -1.12 -8.07 12.27
CA LEU A 35 -1.19 -9.21 13.18
C LEU A 35 0.22 -9.65 13.58
N LEU A 36 0.66 -9.22 14.76
CA LEU A 36 2.02 -9.49 15.26
C LEU A 36 2.25 -10.95 15.69
N GLN A 37 1.20 -11.74 15.91
CA GLN A 37 1.31 -13.10 16.47
C GLN A 37 1.09 -14.24 15.47
N GLN A 38 0.67 -13.97 14.23
CA GLN A 38 0.36 -14.99 13.21
C GLN A 38 1.09 -14.72 11.90
N GLY A 39 2.42 -14.85 11.91
CA GLY A 39 3.21 -14.82 10.66
C GLY A 39 3.13 -13.50 9.89
N LEU A 40 3.08 -12.35 10.59
CA LEU A 40 3.07 -11.01 9.99
C LEU A 40 1.90 -10.73 9.02
N ALA A 41 0.78 -11.44 9.17
CA ALA A 41 -0.42 -11.20 8.37
C ALA A 41 -1.06 -9.82 8.64
N PHE A 42 -1.91 -9.36 7.72
CA PHE A 42 -2.69 -8.13 7.85
C PHE A 42 -4.19 -8.45 7.87
N ASP A 43 -4.93 -7.89 8.83
CA ASP A 43 -6.37 -8.05 8.96
C ASP A 43 -7.11 -7.13 7.96
N TRP A 44 -7.10 -7.53 6.69
CA TRP A 44 -7.83 -6.84 5.62
C TRP A 44 -9.33 -6.71 5.89
N PRO A 45 -10.05 -7.76 6.36
CA PRO A 45 -11.46 -7.63 6.72
C PRO A 45 -11.71 -6.57 7.80
N GLY A 46 -10.92 -6.59 8.88
CA GLY A 46 -11.02 -5.60 9.96
C GLY A 46 -10.69 -4.18 9.49
N PHE A 47 -9.62 -4.02 8.70
CA PHE A 47 -9.20 -2.74 8.14
C PHE A 47 -10.28 -2.15 7.24
N ARG A 48 -10.80 -2.92 6.27
CA ARG A 48 -11.88 -2.49 5.37
C ARG A 48 -13.12 -2.12 6.17
N LYS A 49 -13.53 -2.95 7.14
CA LYS A 49 -14.67 -2.66 8.03
C LYS A 49 -14.49 -1.32 8.74
N ALA A 50 -13.30 -1.03 9.24
CA ALA A 50 -13.02 0.22 9.95
C ALA A 50 -13.00 1.44 9.03
N VAL A 51 -12.42 1.32 7.82
CA VAL A 51 -12.43 2.37 6.80
C VAL A 51 -13.86 2.69 6.37
N PHE A 52 -14.65 1.68 6.00
CA PHE A 52 -16.05 1.87 5.56
C PHE A 52 -16.98 2.28 6.71
N GLY A 53 -16.66 1.92 7.95
CA GLY A 53 -17.41 2.30 9.15
C GLY A 53 -17.06 3.68 9.70
N TYR A 54 -16.03 4.34 9.17
CA TYR A 54 -15.57 5.64 9.66
C TYR A 54 -16.65 6.71 9.45
N GLN A 55 -17.14 7.30 10.54
CA GLN A 55 -18.24 8.27 10.53
C GLN A 55 -17.79 9.71 10.18
N GLY A 56 -16.49 9.95 10.03
CA GLY A 56 -15.95 11.26 9.65
C GLY A 56 -15.80 11.43 8.14
N ASN A 57 -15.74 12.67 7.67
CA ASN A 57 -15.50 12.98 6.25
C ASN A 57 -14.00 13.09 5.90
N LYS A 58 -13.12 12.64 6.79
CA LYS A 58 -11.66 12.84 6.69
C LYS A 58 -10.89 11.65 6.14
N LEU A 59 -11.56 10.50 6.00
CA LEU A 59 -11.01 9.28 5.44
C LEU A 59 -12.07 8.67 4.52
N LEU A 60 -11.78 8.61 3.22
CA LEU A 60 -12.74 8.15 2.22
C LEU A 60 -12.08 7.05 1.38
N PRO A 61 -12.67 5.85 1.28
CA PRO A 61 -12.15 4.79 0.42
C PRO A 61 -12.36 5.14 -1.05
N ILE A 62 -11.36 4.81 -1.88
CA ILE A 62 -11.44 4.88 -3.33
C ILE A 62 -11.36 3.46 -3.87
N THR A 63 -12.34 3.09 -4.69
CA THR A 63 -12.35 1.80 -5.39
C THR A 63 -11.19 1.74 -6.38
N LEU A 64 -10.37 0.69 -6.25
CA LEU A 64 -9.36 0.33 -7.25
C LEU A 64 -9.98 -0.67 -8.24
N PRO A 65 -9.57 -0.66 -9.51
CA PRO A 65 -9.97 -1.68 -10.48
C PRO A 65 -9.60 -3.09 -10.02
N ASN A 66 -8.37 -3.22 -9.49
CA ASN A 66 -7.82 -4.43 -8.92
C ASN A 66 -7.30 -4.11 -7.52
N ASP A 67 -8.03 -4.54 -6.49
CA ASP A 67 -7.63 -4.37 -5.09
C ASP A 67 -7.01 -5.64 -4.48
N LYS A 68 -6.98 -6.73 -5.28
CA LYS A 68 -6.27 -7.97 -5.01
C LYS A 68 -5.68 -8.55 -6.29
N ILE A 69 -4.36 -8.75 -6.31
CA ILE A 69 -3.59 -9.26 -7.46
C ILE A 69 -2.90 -10.55 -7.01
N SER A 70 -3.04 -11.62 -7.78
CA SER A 70 -2.38 -12.92 -7.49
C SER A 70 -1.40 -13.24 -8.60
N LEU A 71 -0.15 -13.51 -8.23
CA LEU A 71 0.97 -13.73 -9.13
C LEU A 71 1.59 -15.10 -8.86
N GLN A 72 2.10 -15.74 -9.91
CA GLN A 72 2.83 -17.00 -9.82
C GLN A 72 3.92 -17.03 -10.87
N GLU A 73 5.16 -17.31 -10.46
CA GLU A 73 6.31 -17.33 -11.37
C GLU A 73 7.30 -18.43 -10.96
N ALA A 74 8.06 -18.94 -11.93
CA ALA A 74 8.98 -20.05 -11.72
C ALA A 74 10.25 -19.66 -10.95
N ASP A 75 10.70 -18.42 -11.10
CA ASP A 75 11.95 -17.92 -10.51
C ASP A 75 11.80 -16.54 -9.85
N VAL A 76 12.83 -16.20 -9.07
CA VAL A 76 12.89 -14.96 -8.27
C VAL A 76 12.85 -13.71 -9.17
N SER A 77 13.53 -13.73 -10.31
CA SER A 77 13.64 -12.55 -11.17
C SER A 77 12.30 -12.21 -11.80
N SER A 78 11.62 -13.22 -12.38
CA SER A 78 10.29 -13.05 -12.95
C SER A 78 9.28 -12.63 -11.89
N MET A 79 9.32 -13.22 -10.69
CA MET A 79 8.42 -12.81 -9.61
C MET A 79 8.62 -11.34 -9.21
N VAL A 80 9.87 -10.91 -9.02
CA VAL A 80 10.19 -9.50 -8.68
C VAL A 80 9.70 -8.56 -9.79
N GLU A 81 9.93 -8.90 -11.06
CA GLU A 81 9.48 -8.10 -12.19
C GLU A 81 7.95 -7.96 -12.22
N GLN A 82 7.20 -9.05 -12.02
CA GLN A 82 5.73 -9.02 -11.99
C GLN A 82 5.18 -8.21 -10.82
N ILE A 83 5.79 -8.31 -9.64
CA ILE A 83 5.39 -7.51 -8.47
C ILE A 83 5.57 -6.03 -8.79
N VAL A 84 6.72 -5.65 -9.36
CA VAL A 84 7.04 -4.25 -9.66
C VAL A 84 6.12 -3.70 -10.75
N ASN A 85 5.88 -4.47 -11.82
CA ASN A 85 4.94 -4.09 -12.86
C ASN A 85 3.52 -3.97 -12.30
N SER A 86 3.08 -4.86 -11.42
CA SER A 86 1.77 -4.76 -10.76
C SER A 86 1.66 -3.50 -9.89
N MET A 87 2.66 -3.23 -9.05
CA MET A 87 2.69 -2.02 -8.21
C MET A 87 2.67 -0.74 -9.07
N LYS A 88 3.44 -0.72 -10.16
CA LYS A 88 3.55 0.43 -11.05
C LYS A 88 2.31 0.63 -11.92
N ASP A 89 1.90 -0.39 -12.66
CA ASP A 89 0.92 -0.25 -13.74
C ASP A 89 -0.52 -0.39 -13.22
N GLU A 90 -0.76 -1.23 -12.21
CA GLU A 90 -2.10 -1.42 -11.62
C GLU A 90 -2.37 -0.46 -10.45
N LEU A 91 -1.35 -0.18 -9.64
CA LEU A 91 -1.49 0.63 -8.41
C LEU A 91 -0.90 2.04 -8.53
N ASN A 92 -0.27 2.38 -9.65
CA ASN A 92 0.35 3.68 -9.91
C ASN A 92 1.39 4.06 -8.85
N VAL A 93 2.22 3.11 -8.44
CA VAL A 93 3.35 3.30 -7.51
C VAL A 93 4.60 3.70 -8.28
N ALA A 94 5.35 4.66 -7.75
CA ALA A 94 6.66 5.01 -8.27
C ALA A 94 7.64 3.85 -8.03
N VAL A 95 8.35 3.40 -9.06
CA VAL A 95 9.34 2.32 -8.92
C VAL A 95 10.42 2.66 -7.89
N SER A 96 10.78 3.95 -7.76
CA SER A 96 11.71 4.44 -6.74
C SER A 96 11.23 4.26 -5.30
N ALA A 97 9.93 4.06 -5.09
CA ALA A 97 9.37 3.79 -3.77
C ALA A 97 9.61 2.35 -3.30
N LEU A 98 9.98 1.45 -4.22
CA LEU A 98 10.22 0.04 -3.96
C LEU A 98 11.72 -0.20 -3.73
N ASP A 99 12.05 -0.86 -2.63
CA ASP A 99 13.40 -1.37 -2.40
C ASP A 99 13.56 -2.70 -3.16
N MET A 100 14.11 -2.61 -4.37
CA MET A 100 14.25 -3.75 -5.29
C MET A 100 15.17 -4.85 -4.75
N ASP A 101 16.18 -4.50 -3.96
CA ASP A 101 17.12 -5.46 -3.40
C ASP A 101 16.54 -6.16 -2.17
N ALA A 102 15.81 -5.41 -1.34
CA ALA A 102 15.02 -6.00 -0.26
C ALA A 102 13.93 -6.93 -0.81
N LEU A 103 13.18 -6.51 -1.82
CA LEU A 103 12.15 -7.32 -2.47
C LEU A 103 12.73 -8.61 -3.06
N ARG A 104 13.85 -8.51 -3.79
CA ARG A 104 14.54 -9.69 -4.33
C ARG A 104 14.97 -10.65 -3.21
N SER A 105 15.50 -10.11 -2.12
CA SER A 105 15.91 -10.91 -0.96
C SER A 105 14.71 -11.59 -0.28
N ALA A 106 13.59 -10.89 -0.14
CA ALA A 106 12.35 -11.41 0.44
C ALA A 106 11.75 -12.54 -0.41
N VAL A 107 11.69 -12.36 -1.73
CA VAL A 107 11.24 -13.42 -2.66
C VAL A 107 12.15 -14.64 -2.57
N ALA A 108 13.47 -14.45 -2.59
CA ALA A 108 14.43 -15.55 -2.50
C ALA A 108 14.37 -16.30 -1.14
N ALA A 109 14.05 -15.58 -0.06
CA ALA A 109 13.91 -16.14 1.28
C ALA A 109 12.53 -16.76 1.55
N SER A 110 11.55 -16.59 0.64
CA SER A 110 10.20 -17.09 0.84
C SER A 110 10.16 -18.62 0.97
N SER A 111 9.32 -19.09 1.89
CA SER A 111 9.10 -20.50 2.18
C SER A 111 7.64 -20.90 1.94
N ASP A 112 7.30 -22.12 2.31
CA ASP A 112 5.92 -22.61 2.37
C ASP A 112 5.10 -21.93 3.47
N THR A 113 5.76 -21.33 4.47
CA THR A 113 5.14 -20.43 5.43
C THR A 113 5.18 -19.00 4.87
N GLY A 114 4.08 -18.54 4.28
CA GLY A 114 3.99 -17.23 3.64
C GLY A 114 4.46 -16.07 4.56
N HIS A 115 5.14 -15.09 3.97
CA HIS A 115 5.59 -13.87 4.64
C HIS A 115 4.88 -12.66 4.06
N CYS A 116 4.35 -11.78 4.91
CA CYS A 116 3.60 -10.60 4.48
C CYS A 116 4.35 -9.30 4.82
N GLU A 117 4.61 -8.50 3.79
CA GLU A 117 5.17 -7.15 3.90
C GLU A 117 4.07 -6.11 3.76
N CYS A 118 4.13 -5.02 4.54
CA CYS A 118 3.16 -3.94 4.53
C CYS A 118 3.78 -2.65 3.99
N TYR A 119 3.10 -2.01 3.04
CA TYR A 119 3.51 -0.77 2.41
C TYR A 119 2.43 0.29 2.58
N ILE A 120 2.80 1.45 3.12
CA ILE A 120 1.95 2.64 3.17
C ILE A 120 2.64 3.74 2.37
N MET A 121 2.03 4.08 1.24
CA MET A 121 2.57 5.06 0.30
C MET A 121 1.61 6.24 0.16
N PHE A 122 2.11 7.36 -0.37
CA PHE A 122 1.40 8.63 -0.40
C PHE A 122 1.55 9.32 -1.75
N ALA A 123 0.51 10.06 -2.15
CA ALA A 123 0.55 10.94 -3.30
C ALA A 123 -0.21 12.24 -2.97
N SER A 124 0.42 13.39 -3.17
CA SER A 124 -0.26 14.69 -3.17
C SER A 124 -0.30 15.24 -4.60
N ARG A 125 -1.33 16.03 -4.93
CA ARG A 125 -1.31 16.79 -6.18
C ARG A 125 -0.25 17.91 -6.03
N GLN A 126 0.26 18.41 -7.15
CA GLN A 126 1.35 19.40 -7.16
C GLN A 126 0.89 20.77 -6.62
N PRO A 127 1.82 21.56 -6.07
CA PRO A 127 1.51 22.72 -5.22
C PRO A 127 0.84 23.85 -6.00
N GLY A 128 -0.20 24.44 -5.40
CA GLY A 128 -0.91 25.59 -5.99
C GLY A 128 -2.41 25.64 -5.72
N THR A 129 -2.98 24.57 -5.17
CA THR A 129 -4.32 24.61 -4.57
C THR A 129 -4.19 24.52 -3.06
N ASP A 130 -5.12 25.12 -2.32
CA ASP A 130 -5.23 24.99 -0.86
C ASP A 130 -5.55 23.52 -0.51
N GLU A 131 -4.56 22.63 -0.66
CA GLU A 131 -4.80 21.19 -0.61
C GLU A 131 -5.18 20.80 0.81
N ALA A 132 -6.48 20.57 1.00
CA ALA A 132 -7.05 20.02 2.21
C ALA A 132 -6.93 18.50 2.25
N SER A 133 -6.25 17.85 1.30
CA SER A 133 -6.21 16.39 1.17
C SER A 133 -4.99 15.84 0.43
N PHE A 134 -4.67 14.57 0.68
CA PHE A 134 -3.72 13.75 -0.08
C PHE A 134 -4.32 12.35 -0.29
N PHE A 135 -3.69 11.54 -1.13
CA PHE A 135 -4.02 10.12 -1.26
C PHE A 135 -3.03 9.27 -0.46
N SER A 136 -3.54 8.20 0.15
CA SER A 136 -2.72 7.12 0.71
C SER A 136 -3.08 5.79 0.07
N LEU A 137 -2.07 4.95 -0.17
CA LEU A 137 -2.23 3.58 -0.60
C LEU A 137 -1.71 2.68 0.51
N MET A 138 -2.61 1.93 1.15
CA MET A 138 -2.25 0.80 2.00
C MET A 138 -2.15 -0.42 1.09
N SER A 139 -1.05 -1.16 1.14
CA SER A 139 -0.90 -2.41 0.41
C SER A 139 -0.09 -3.43 1.20
N THR A 140 -0.31 -4.70 0.91
CA THR A 140 0.48 -5.80 1.45
C THR A 140 0.95 -6.70 0.34
N ILE A 141 2.14 -7.26 0.47
CA ILE A 141 2.67 -8.29 -0.42
C ILE A 141 2.88 -9.54 0.43
N GLU A 142 2.01 -10.53 0.26
CA GLU A 142 2.26 -11.88 0.77
C GLU A 142 3.12 -12.63 -0.24
N LEU A 143 4.25 -13.16 0.21
CA LEU A 143 5.19 -13.97 -0.57
C LEU A 143 5.21 -15.39 -0.04
N GLY A 144 5.26 -16.36 -0.94
CA GLY A 144 5.50 -17.74 -0.55
C GLY A 144 5.98 -18.61 -1.70
N ARG A 145 6.25 -19.86 -1.38
CA ARG A 145 6.83 -20.84 -2.30
C ARG A 145 5.95 -22.08 -2.44
N THR A 146 5.85 -22.57 -3.66
CA THR A 146 5.18 -23.83 -4.03
C THR A 146 6.15 -24.77 -4.74
N VAL A 147 5.69 -25.98 -5.07
CA VAL A 147 6.44 -26.92 -5.92
C VAL A 147 6.66 -26.41 -7.34
N LEU A 148 5.86 -25.42 -7.79
CA LEU A 148 5.92 -24.85 -9.14
C LEU A 148 6.76 -23.57 -9.21
N GLY A 149 7.24 -23.05 -8.08
CA GLY A 149 7.97 -21.79 -8.01
C GLY A 149 7.50 -20.91 -6.87
N PHE A 150 7.37 -19.62 -7.12
CA PHE A 150 7.01 -18.58 -6.16
C PHE A 150 5.59 -18.10 -6.42
N TYR A 151 4.91 -17.63 -5.36
CA TYR A 151 3.66 -16.90 -5.49
C TYR A 151 3.76 -15.56 -4.74
N ALA A 152 2.97 -14.60 -5.21
CA ALA A 152 2.73 -13.36 -4.48
C ALA A 152 1.26 -12.99 -4.50
N VAL A 153 0.75 -12.46 -3.40
CA VAL A 153 -0.59 -11.86 -3.33
C VAL A 153 -0.44 -10.41 -2.88
N ILE A 154 -0.85 -9.49 -3.74
CA ILE A 154 -0.87 -8.06 -3.45
C ILE A 154 -2.31 -7.67 -3.14
N ASP A 155 -2.58 -7.27 -1.90
CA ASP A 155 -3.85 -6.64 -1.52
C ASP A 155 -3.62 -5.15 -1.33
N ALA A 156 -4.57 -4.32 -1.76
CA ALA A 156 -4.43 -2.87 -1.74
C ALA A 156 -5.74 -2.14 -1.42
N MET A 157 -5.64 -0.96 -0.80
CA MET A 157 -6.74 -0.03 -0.62
C MET A 157 -6.25 1.40 -0.75
N LYS A 158 -6.87 2.15 -1.66
CA LYS A 158 -6.61 3.57 -1.85
C LYS A 158 -7.57 4.41 -1.00
N LEU A 159 -7.03 5.46 -0.40
CA LEU A 159 -7.74 6.36 0.51
C LEU A 159 -7.55 7.80 0.04
N LEU A 160 -8.62 8.59 -0.01
CA LEU A 160 -8.55 10.04 0.03
C LEU A 160 -8.56 10.48 1.50
N VAL A 161 -7.53 11.19 1.91
CA VAL A 161 -7.32 11.60 3.30
C VAL A 161 -7.34 13.11 3.37
N LEU A 162 -8.25 13.67 4.17
CA LEU A 162 -8.29 15.10 4.38
C LEU A 162 -7.43 15.47 5.59
N LYS A 163 -6.79 16.64 5.52
CA LYS A 163 -6.03 17.24 6.60
C LYS A 163 -6.86 17.25 7.88
N GLY A 164 -6.22 16.80 8.96
CA GLY A 164 -6.84 16.70 10.28
C GLY A 164 -7.52 15.37 10.58
N PHE A 165 -7.44 14.37 9.68
CA PHE A 165 -7.75 12.99 10.06
C PHE A 165 -6.95 12.59 11.32
N LYS A 166 -7.63 11.90 12.24
CA LYS A 166 -7.07 11.35 13.47
C LYS A 166 -7.49 9.90 13.58
N ASP A 167 -6.56 9.07 14.01
CA ASP A 167 -6.80 7.67 14.33
C ASP A 167 -7.92 7.55 15.38
N PRO A 168 -9.04 6.88 15.08
CA PRO A 168 -10.19 6.82 15.98
C PRO A 168 -9.98 5.89 17.18
N THR A 169 -8.94 5.04 17.20
CA THR A 169 -8.77 4.03 18.26
C THR A 169 -8.02 4.54 19.49
N GLY A 170 -7.53 5.80 19.49
CA GLY A 170 -7.04 6.50 20.69
C GLY A 170 -5.82 5.87 21.34
#